data_AF-A0A2L2YZM5-F1
#
_entry.id   AF-A0A2L2YZM5-F1
#
_cell.length_a   1.000
_cell.length_b   1.000
_cell.length_c   1.000
_cell.angle_alpha   90.00
_cell.angle_beta   90.00
_cell.angle_gamma   90.00
#
_symmetry.space_group_name_H-M   'P 1'
#
loop_
_entity.id
_entity.type
_entity.pdbx_description
1 polymer ?
#
loop_
_entity_poly.entity_id
_entity_poly.type
_entity_poly.pdbx_seq_one_letter_code
_entity_poly.pdbx_strand_id
1 'polypeptide(L)'
;GYDEGLDVWGGEQYELSFKIWQCGGQMVDAPCSRIGHIYRKFPPFPNPGIGDFVGRNYKRVAEVWMDEYKEYLYLRRPHYRDLDPGDISKQKALREKLQCKPFKWFMKEIAFDQPKKYPPIEPPSLASGEIRNIGSELCIDTRFR
;
A
#
# COMPACT_ATOMS: atom_id res chain seq x y z
N GLY A 1 1.11 -6.29 19.03
CA GLY A 1 0.67 -4.92 18.71
C GLY A 1 1.22 -4.50 17.37
N TYR A 2 1.35 -3.20 17.15
CA TYR A 2 2.04 -2.62 15.99
C TYR A 2 3.56 -2.87 16.04
N ASP A 3 4.22 -2.74 14.89
CA ASP A 3 5.66 -2.61 14.79
C ASP A 3 6.12 -1.29 15.41
N GLU A 4 6.91 -1.39 16.48
CA GLU A 4 7.45 -0.24 17.22
C GLU A 4 8.38 0.64 16.38
N GLY A 5 8.85 0.16 15.23
CA GLY A 5 9.67 0.93 14.29
C GLY A 5 8.89 1.77 13.28
N LEU A 6 7.55 1.79 13.33
CA LEU A 6 6.72 2.65 12.49
C LEU A 6 6.70 4.09 13.03
N ASP A 7 6.98 5.04 12.14
CA ASP A 7 7.06 6.46 12.47
C ASP A 7 5.76 7.20 12.17
N VAL A 8 5.29 8.04 13.09
CA VAL A 8 4.25 9.08 12.89
C VAL A 8 2.91 8.60 12.30
N TRP A 9 2.87 8.27 11.01
CA TRP A 9 1.68 7.88 10.26
C TRP A 9 2.01 7.04 9.03
N GLY A 10 1.13 6.10 8.70
CA GLY A 10 1.11 5.34 7.46
C GLY A 10 1.80 3.99 7.62
N GLY A 11 1.12 2.91 7.23
CA GLY A 11 1.66 1.56 7.23
C GLY A 11 1.04 0.68 8.31
N GLU A 12 0.70 1.26 9.46
CA GLU A 12 0.16 0.56 10.63
C GLU A 12 -1.13 -0.21 10.32
N GLN A 13 -2.00 0.35 9.47
CA GLN A 13 -3.25 -0.29 9.05
C GLN A 13 -3.00 -1.52 8.19
N TYR A 14 -1.95 -1.51 7.36
CA TYR A 14 -1.58 -2.66 6.54
C TYR A 14 -0.90 -3.72 7.39
N GLU A 15 0.05 -3.33 8.23
CA GLU A 15 0.79 -4.21 9.11
C GLU A 15 -0.15 -5.05 9.98
N LEU A 16 -1.10 -4.39 10.66
CA LEU A 16 -2.04 -5.08 11.55
C LEU A 16 -3.03 -5.95 10.77
N SER A 17 -3.51 -5.48 9.61
CA SER A 17 -4.40 -6.27 8.75
C SER A 17 -3.74 -7.55 8.25
N PHE A 18 -2.52 -7.43 7.74
CA PHE A 18 -1.73 -8.56 7.26
C PHE A 18 -1.41 -9.55 8.38
N LYS A 19 -1.03 -9.05 9.55
CA LYS A 19 -0.76 -9.87 10.75
C LYS A 19 -2.00 -10.65 11.18
N ILE A 20 -3.15 -10.00 11.29
CA ILE A 20 -4.41 -10.67 11.68
C ILE A 20 -4.73 -11.80 10.71
N TRP A 21 -4.79 -11.51 9.40
CA TRP A 21 -5.20 -12.51 8.42
C TRP A 21 -4.18 -13.63 8.23
N GLN A 22 -2.89 -13.30 8.08
CA GLN A 22 -1.87 -14.31 7.82
C GLN A 22 -1.61 -15.20 9.04
N CYS A 23 -1.82 -14.71 10.26
CA CYS A 23 -1.49 -15.43 11.49
C CYS A 23 -2.72 -16.05 12.20
N GLY A 24 -3.81 -16.32 11.46
CA GLY A 24 -4.94 -17.13 11.93
C GLY A 24 -6.10 -16.36 12.58
N GLY A 25 -6.07 -15.03 12.55
CA GLY A 25 -7.19 -14.19 12.94
C GLY A 25 -8.15 -13.88 11.78
N GLN A 26 -9.13 -13.03 12.07
CA GLN A 26 -10.12 -12.54 11.11
C GLN A 26 -10.36 -11.05 11.34
N MET A 27 -10.65 -10.32 10.25
CA MET A 27 -11.07 -8.93 10.28
C MET A 27 -12.46 -8.80 9.67
N VAL A 28 -13.33 -8.02 10.33
CA VAL A 28 -14.71 -7.79 9.88
C VAL A 28 -15.09 -6.33 10.08
N ASP A 29 -15.87 -5.81 9.13
CA ASP A 29 -16.63 -4.59 9.34
C ASP A 29 -18.00 -4.98 9.90
N ALA A 30 -18.39 -4.38 11.04
CA ALA A 30 -19.66 -4.67 11.71
C ALA A 30 -20.72 -3.61 11.33
N PRO A 31 -21.68 -3.89 10.42
CA PRO A 31 -22.55 -2.85 9.86
C PRO A 31 -23.47 -2.15 10.90
N CYS A 32 -23.73 -2.84 12.01
CA CYS A 32 -24.54 -2.36 13.13
C CYS A 32 -23.78 -1.43 14.09
N SER A 33 -22.44 -1.37 14.03
CA SER A 33 -21.62 -0.45 14.81
C SER A 33 -21.14 0.68 13.91
N ARG A 34 -21.50 1.93 14.23
CA ARG A 34 -21.23 3.08 13.36
C ARG A 34 -20.59 4.21 14.16
N ILE A 35 -19.46 4.71 13.66
CA ILE A 35 -18.71 5.80 14.26
C ILE A 35 -18.49 6.87 13.17
N GLY A 36 -18.76 8.13 13.49
CA GLY A 36 -18.47 9.26 12.60
C GLY A 36 -17.00 9.67 12.70
N HIS A 37 -16.33 9.83 11.55
CA HIS A 37 -14.96 10.34 11.46
C HIS A 37 -14.91 11.61 10.60
N ILE A 38 -14.34 12.68 11.14
CA ILE A 38 -14.15 13.94 10.40
C ILE A 38 -12.83 13.85 9.63
N TYR A 39 -12.92 13.71 8.31
CA TYR A 39 -11.75 13.75 7.44
C TYR A 39 -11.18 15.16 7.39
N ARG A 40 -9.86 15.25 7.59
CA ARG A 40 -9.13 16.51 7.53
C ARG A 40 -8.98 16.96 6.07
N LYS A 41 -9.02 18.27 5.83
CA LYS A 41 -8.72 18.85 4.50
C LYS A 41 -7.23 18.81 4.16
N PHE A 42 -6.37 18.93 5.17
CA PHE A 42 -4.92 18.92 5.07
C PHE A 42 -4.31 18.47 6.41
N PRO A 43 -3.08 17.93 6.42
CA PRO A 43 -2.36 17.65 7.65
C PRO A 43 -2.09 18.97 8.40
N PRO A 44 -2.52 19.11 9.67
CA PRO A 44 -2.39 20.36 10.42
C PRO A 44 -0.99 20.57 11.02
N PHE A 45 -0.08 19.62 10.83
CA PHE A 45 1.28 19.66 11.37
C PHE A 45 2.30 19.44 10.24
N PRO A 46 3.46 20.11 10.29
CA PRO A 46 4.53 19.88 9.33
C PRO A 46 5.16 18.50 9.51
N ASN A 47 5.91 18.06 8.50
CA ASN A 47 6.78 16.90 8.65
C ASN A 47 7.76 17.18 9.82
N PRO A 48 7.94 16.25 10.78
CA PRO A 48 8.83 16.43 11.93
C PRO A 48 10.34 16.45 11.57
N GLY A 49 10.70 16.53 10.29
CA GLY A 49 12.09 16.51 9.83
C GLY A 49 12.68 15.11 9.68
N ILE A 50 11.83 14.08 9.64
CA ILE A 50 12.24 12.65 9.62
C ILE A 50 12.34 12.12 8.17
N GLY A 51 12.38 13.02 7.18
CA GLY A 51 12.42 12.64 5.76
C GLY A 51 11.15 11.92 5.32
N ASP A 52 11.29 10.95 4.40
CA ASP A 52 10.20 10.12 3.89
C ASP A 52 9.89 8.95 4.84
N PHE A 53 9.35 9.28 6.01
CA PHE A 53 8.96 8.29 7.01
C PHE A 53 7.81 7.38 6.52
N VAL A 54 6.93 7.89 5.63
CA VAL A 54 5.84 7.09 5.05
C VAL A 54 6.39 6.01 4.14
N GLY A 55 7.34 6.35 3.25
CA GLY A 55 8.04 5.38 2.42
C GLY A 55 8.82 4.36 3.26
N ARG A 56 9.49 4.81 4.33
CA ARG A 56 10.17 3.91 5.27
C ARG A 56 9.20 2.92 5.92
N ASN A 57 8.07 3.40 6.43
CA ASN A 57 7.05 2.55 7.03
C ASN A 57 6.48 1.53 6.04
N TYR A 58 6.13 1.96 4.83
CA TYR A 58 5.65 1.04 3.79
C TYR A 58 6.70 0.01 3.42
N LYS A 59 7.98 0.38 3.37
CA LYS A 59 9.07 -0.57 3.17
C LYS A 59 9.18 -1.58 4.31
N ARG A 60 9.13 -1.15 5.58
CA ARG A 60 9.14 -2.05 6.74
C ARG A 60 8.02 -3.09 6.65
N VAL A 61 6.80 -2.64 6.35
CA VAL A 61 5.64 -3.54 6.19
C VAL A 61 5.83 -4.48 5.01
N ALA A 62 6.27 -3.97 3.86
CA ALA A 62 6.45 -4.77 2.65
C ALA A 62 7.53 -5.84 2.82
N GLU A 63 8.67 -5.50 3.41
CA GLU A 63 9.79 -6.41 3.65
C GLU A 63 9.47 -7.53 4.64
N VAL A 64 8.54 -7.30 5.57
CA VAL A 64 8.15 -8.29 6.58
C VAL A 64 6.96 -9.13 6.11
N TRP A 65 5.96 -8.53 5.46
CA TRP A 65 4.64 -9.14 5.31
C TRP A 65 4.21 -9.40 3.87
N MET A 66 4.85 -8.81 2.85
CA MET A 66 4.38 -8.88 1.45
C MET A 66 5.13 -9.87 0.57
N ASP A 67 6.16 -10.55 1.08
CA ASP A 67 6.95 -11.54 0.33
C ASP A 67 7.39 -11.00 -1.06
N GLU A 68 7.17 -11.75 -2.13
CA GLU A 68 7.48 -11.34 -3.50
C GLU A 68 6.64 -10.16 -4.00
N TYR A 69 5.49 -9.87 -3.38
CA TYR A 69 4.59 -8.80 -3.83
C TYR A 69 5.12 -7.40 -3.52
N LYS A 70 6.13 -7.27 -2.65
CA LYS A 70 6.84 -6.00 -2.43
C LYS A 70 7.46 -5.45 -3.72
N GLU A 71 7.79 -6.32 -4.68
CA GLU A 71 8.34 -5.90 -5.97
C GLU A 71 7.35 -5.06 -6.79
N TYR A 72 6.04 -5.31 -6.66
CA TYR A 72 5.02 -4.48 -7.32
C TYR A 72 4.93 -3.07 -6.70
N LEU A 73 5.17 -2.95 -5.40
CA LEU A 73 5.28 -1.65 -4.74
C LEU A 73 6.51 -0.90 -5.28
N TYR A 74 7.65 -1.57 -5.34
CA TYR A 74 8.90 -0.98 -5.81
C TYR A 74 8.89 -0.64 -7.30
N LEU A 75 8.15 -1.38 -8.13
CA LEU A 75 7.96 -1.05 -9.54
C LEU A 75 7.25 0.30 -9.70
N ARG A 76 6.24 0.58 -8.85
CA ARG A 76 5.47 1.83 -8.88
C ARG A 76 6.15 2.99 -8.14
N ARG A 77 6.97 2.69 -7.12
CA ARG A 77 7.74 3.65 -6.32
C ARG A 77 9.21 3.22 -6.25
N PRO A 78 10.00 3.42 -7.32
CA PRO A 78 11.38 2.91 -7.38
C PRO A 78 12.28 3.36 -6.22
N HIS A 79 12.16 4.62 -5.78
CA HIS A 79 12.94 5.18 -4.67
C HIS A 79 12.75 4.42 -3.33
N TYR A 80 11.66 3.66 -3.16
CA TYR A 80 11.48 2.81 -1.97
C TYR A 80 12.52 1.70 -1.89
N ARG A 81 13.13 1.27 -3.01
CA ARG A 81 14.22 0.27 -2.99
C ARG A 81 15.45 0.76 -2.24
N ASP A 82 15.69 2.07 -2.24
CA ASP A 82 16.91 2.67 -1.67
C ASP A 82 16.72 3.15 -0.23
N LEU A 83 15.48 3.21 0.27
CA LEU A 83 15.20 3.60 1.65
C LEU A 83 15.74 2.57 2.65
N ASP A 84 16.32 3.01 3.76
CA ASP A 84 16.69 2.10 4.85
C ASP A 84 15.44 1.80 5.72
N PRO A 85 14.93 0.56 5.79
CA PRO A 85 13.82 0.24 6.67
C PRO A 85 14.20 0.26 8.15
N GLY A 86 15.50 0.32 8.50
CA GLY A 86 16.01 0.07 9.85
C GLY A 86 15.91 -1.42 10.22
N ASP A 87 16.10 -1.74 11.51
CA ASP A 87 16.03 -3.13 11.96
C ASP A 87 14.59 -3.67 11.92
N ILE A 88 14.40 -4.76 11.17
CA ILE A 88 13.14 -5.50 11.02
C ILE A 88 13.25 -6.95 11.51
N SER A 89 14.38 -7.32 12.12
CA SER A 89 14.69 -8.69 12.53
C SER A 89 13.65 -9.24 13.52
N LYS A 90 13.26 -8.42 14.51
CA LYS A 90 12.19 -8.78 15.47
C LYS A 90 10.85 -9.08 14.79
N GLN A 91 10.49 -8.30 13.77
CA GLN A 91 9.22 -8.47 13.06
C GLN A 91 9.23 -9.73 12.18
N LYS A 92 10.34 -10.01 11.50
CA LYS A 92 10.52 -11.27 10.75
C LYS A 92 10.47 -12.49 11.67
N ALA A 93 11.20 -12.45 12.78
CA ALA A 93 11.20 -13.52 13.78
C ALA A 93 9.80 -13.75 14.39
N LEU A 94 9.03 -12.68 14.61
CA LEU A 94 7.65 -12.78 15.07
C LEU A 94 6.77 -13.52 14.05
N ARG A 95 6.85 -13.15 12.76
CA ARG A 95 6.09 -13.80 11.69
C ARG A 95 6.42 -15.29 11.58
N GLU A 96 7.70 -15.64 11.68
CA GLU A 96 8.18 -17.03 11.69
C GLU A 96 7.67 -17.79 12.92
N LYS A 97 7.82 -17.22 14.12
CA LYS A 97 7.36 -17.82 15.38
C LYS A 97 5.86 -18.12 15.39
N LEU A 98 5.05 -17.23 14.81
CA LEU A 98 3.61 -17.38 14.71
C LEU A 98 3.18 -18.30 13.55
N GLN A 99 4.12 -18.79 12.75
CA GLN A 99 3.87 -19.68 11.61
C GLN A 99 2.82 -19.10 10.65
N CYS A 100 2.92 -17.79 10.40
CA CYS A 100 1.94 -17.09 9.58
C CYS A 100 1.99 -17.57 8.12
N LYS A 101 0.83 -17.57 7.47
CA LYS A 101 0.66 -17.94 6.06
C LYS A 101 1.42 -16.96 5.14
N PRO A 102 1.82 -17.38 3.94
CA PRO A 102 2.48 -16.50 2.98
C PRO A 102 1.52 -15.43 2.45
N PHE A 103 2.05 -14.30 1.98
CA PHE A 103 1.25 -13.22 1.42
C PHE A 103 0.50 -13.62 0.16
N LYS A 104 1.06 -14.55 -0.63
CA LYS A 104 0.37 -15.16 -1.78
C LYS A 104 -0.95 -15.83 -1.37
N TRP A 105 -1.01 -16.49 -0.21
CA TRP A 105 -2.26 -17.04 0.32
C TRP A 105 -3.26 -15.93 0.64
N PHE A 106 -2.79 -14.85 1.28
CA PHE A 106 -3.65 -13.70 1.59
C PHE A 106 -4.26 -13.09 0.32
N MET A 107 -3.44 -12.85 -0.71
CA MET A 107 -3.92 -12.29 -1.98
C MET A 107 -4.87 -13.21 -2.75
N LYS A 108 -4.74 -14.52 -2.58
CA LYS A 108 -5.58 -15.51 -3.28
C LYS A 108 -6.89 -15.79 -2.55
N GLU A 109 -6.86 -15.91 -1.23
CA GLU A 109 -8.00 -16.41 -0.45
C GLU A 109 -8.77 -15.29 0.25
N ILE A 110 -8.09 -14.19 0.64
CA ILE A 110 -8.69 -13.08 1.39
C ILE A 110 -8.92 -11.85 0.50
N ALA A 111 -7.89 -11.40 -0.21
CA ALA A 111 -7.91 -10.20 -1.06
C ALA A 111 -8.01 -10.54 -2.56
N PHE A 112 -8.80 -11.55 -2.91
CA PHE A 112 -8.89 -12.13 -4.26
C PHE A 112 -9.48 -11.17 -5.31
N ASP A 113 -10.25 -10.19 -4.87
CA ASP A 113 -10.88 -9.16 -5.69
C ASP A 113 -9.99 -7.94 -5.90
N GLN A 114 -8.97 -7.74 -5.06
CA GLN A 114 -8.04 -6.61 -5.14
C GLN A 114 -7.36 -6.52 -6.53
N PRO A 115 -6.82 -7.61 -7.12
CA PRO A 115 -6.22 -7.54 -8.46
C PRO A 115 -7.20 -7.24 -9.59
N LYS A 116 -8.52 -7.43 -9.38
CA LYS A 116 -9.53 -7.12 -10.40
C LYS A 116 -9.67 -5.62 -10.62
N LYS A 117 -9.50 -4.84 -9.55
CA LYS A 117 -9.58 -3.37 -9.58
C LYS A 117 -8.21 -2.70 -9.68
N TYR A 118 -7.21 -3.27 -9.02
CA TYR A 118 -5.84 -2.77 -8.98
C TYR A 118 -4.87 -3.89 -9.34
N PRO A 119 -4.78 -4.24 -10.63
CA PRO A 119 -3.91 -5.33 -11.07
C PRO A 119 -2.44 -4.98 -10.75
N PRO A 120 -1.64 -5.94 -10.24
CA PRO A 120 -0.24 -5.69 -9.93
C PRO A 120 0.55 -5.13 -11.12
N ILE A 121 0.25 -5.62 -12.32
CA ILE A 121 0.70 -5.10 -13.62
C ILE A 121 -0.53 -4.63 -14.40
N GLU A 122 -0.55 -3.37 -14.80
CA GLU A 122 -1.68 -2.81 -15.54
C GLU A 122 -1.71 -3.33 -16.98
N PRO A 123 -2.91 -3.61 -17.53
CA PRO A 123 -3.04 -4.00 -18.92
C PRO A 123 -2.57 -2.84 -19.84
N PRO A 124 -2.09 -3.16 -21.04
CA PRO A 124 -1.70 -2.13 -21.99
C PRO A 124 -2.90 -1.25 -22.36
N SER A 125 -2.66 0.05 -22.53
CA SER A 125 -3.66 0.99 -23.01
C SER A 125 -4.15 0.59 -24.40
N LEU A 126 -5.46 0.74 -24.65
CA LEU A 126 -6.04 0.54 -25.98
C LEU A 126 -5.48 1.54 -27.01
N ALA A 127 -5.28 2.78 -26.58
CA ALA A 127 -4.74 3.85 -27.39
C ALA A 127 -3.95 4.84 -26.50
N SER A 128 -2.95 5.48 -27.08
CA SER A 128 -2.18 6.56 -26.48
C SER A 128 -1.78 7.56 -27.55
N GLY A 129 -1.96 8.86 -27.31
CA GLY A 129 -1.64 9.91 -28.26
C GLY A 129 -2.57 11.11 -28.14
N GLU A 130 -2.61 11.92 -29.18
CA GLU A 130 -3.57 13.02 -29.28
C GLU A 130 -4.99 12.52 -29.56
N ILE A 131 -5.98 13.24 -29.03
CA ILE A 131 -7.38 13.03 -29.38
C ILE A 131 -7.79 14.18 -30.30
N ARG A 132 -7.81 13.92 -31.61
CA ARG A 132 -8.15 14.89 -32.65
C ARG A 132 -9.59 14.74 -33.11
N ASN A 133 -10.30 15.86 -33.22
CA ASN A 133 -11.61 15.90 -33.86
C ASN A 133 -11.44 16.09 -35.39
N ILE A 134 -12.02 15.20 -36.19
CA ILE A 134 -11.89 15.22 -37.67
C ILE A 134 -12.66 16.40 -38.30
N GLY A 135 -13.74 16.86 -37.67
CA GLY A 135 -14.56 17.94 -38.25
C GLY A 135 -13.92 19.32 -38.11
N SER A 136 -13.24 19.57 -36.99
CA SER A 136 -12.59 20.85 -36.71
C SER A 136 -11.09 20.85 -36.93
N GLU A 137 -10.46 19.69 -37.11
CA GLU A 137 -8.99 19.51 -37.10
C GLU A 137 -8.31 20.01 -35.81
N LEU A 138 -9.08 20.11 -34.71
CA LEU A 138 -8.57 20.53 -33.41
C LEU A 138 -8.34 19.32 -32.49
N CYS A 139 -7.35 19.41 -31.61
CA CYS A 139 -7.06 18.41 -30.58
C CYS A 139 -7.66 18.81 -29.23
N ILE A 140 -8.04 17.82 -28.42
CA ILE A 140 -8.33 18.02 -27.01
C ILE A 140 -7.04 18.45 -26.31
N ASP A 141 -7.09 19.56 -25.59
CA ASP A 141 -6.01 20.07 -24.75
C ASP A 141 -6.56 20.40 -23.36
N THR A 142 -5.79 20.07 -22.31
CA THR A 142 -6.19 20.32 -20.92
C THR A 142 -5.64 21.63 -20.36
N ARG A 143 -4.92 22.42 -21.19
CA ARG A 143 -4.21 23.64 -20.81
C ARG A 143 -3.31 23.45 -19.58
N PHE A 144 -2.85 22.22 -19.36
CA PHE A 144 -1.96 21.90 -18.25
C PHE A 144 -0.64 22.61 -18.51
N ARG A 145 -0.39 23.68 -17.75
CA ARG A 145 0.88 24.42 -17.76
C ARG A 145 1.85 23.80 -16.77
#